data_AF-A0A0U1CXV9-F1
#
_entry.id   AF-A0A0U1CXV9-F1
#
_cell.length_a   1.000
_cell.length_b   1.000
_cell.length_c   1.000
_cell.angle_alpha   90.00
_cell.angle_beta   90.00
_cell.angle_gamma   90.00
#
_symmetry.space_group_name_H-M   'P 1'
#
loop_
_entity.id
_entity.type
_entity.pdbx_description
1 polymer ?
#
loop_
_entity_poly.entity_id
_entity_poly.type
_entity_poly.pdbx_seq_one_letter_code
_entity_poly.pdbx_strand_id
1 'polypeptide(L)'
;MWDNGDPVNRQVLMAFGDTNGYCGIPGKQWRYNALFRSQDGSLSRTIAVPDGVVANRYSGSPVWRQGISKQIINSIGRAPEETGIIPTAGIAVGRNQYLNFMSIRNWDSPGAWSTNFSAIAMSPDNGENWGVYPGTIRTPGGGNENFQMGAFLKPGPGDPYIYTFGTPNGRGGSAYIARVSPAFIPDLTKYEYFNADNNAWVPGNPAAATPVIPGPVSEMSAQYNTYLKQYLVLYGNGANDVVMRTAPAPQGPWGRAADRAVIADSGRHLCPVPTSVVDG
;
A
#
# COMPACT_ATOMS: atom_id res chain seq x y z
N MET A 1 -2.62 -5.80 2.02
CA MET A 1 -3.25 -6.56 3.13
C MET A 1 -2.32 -6.53 4.32
N TRP A 2 -2.83 -6.54 5.56
CA TRP A 2 -2.00 -6.56 6.77
C TRP A 2 -2.77 -7.17 7.96
N ASP A 3 -2.08 -7.67 8.97
CA ASP A 3 -2.71 -8.09 10.23
C ASP A 3 -3.15 -6.87 11.05
N ASN A 4 -4.25 -6.97 11.80
CA ASN A 4 -4.74 -5.86 12.62
C ASN A 4 -3.94 -5.61 13.92
N GLY A 5 -2.96 -6.47 14.25
CA GLY A 5 -2.18 -6.37 15.47
C GLY A 5 -2.96 -6.59 16.78
N ASP A 6 -4.21 -7.08 16.72
CA ASP A 6 -4.96 -7.49 17.91
C ASP A 6 -4.69 -8.97 18.22
N PRO A 7 -4.03 -9.30 19.35
CA PRO A 7 -3.70 -10.70 19.67
C PRO A 7 -4.93 -11.55 20.01
N VAL A 8 -6.06 -10.93 20.37
CA VAL A 8 -7.28 -11.63 20.77
C VAL A 8 -8.22 -11.81 19.58
N ASN A 9 -8.53 -10.71 18.87
CA ASN A 9 -9.45 -10.70 17.73
C ASN A 9 -8.69 -10.54 16.42
N ARG A 10 -7.86 -11.53 16.10
CA ARG A 10 -6.96 -11.47 14.94
C ARG A 10 -7.75 -11.37 13.64
N GLN A 11 -7.45 -10.35 12.84
CA GLN A 11 -8.00 -10.17 11.50
C GLN A 11 -6.91 -9.75 10.52
N VAL A 12 -7.08 -10.14 9.26
CA VAL A 12 -6.37 -9.56 8.12
C VAL A 12 -7.27 -8.50 7.50
N LEU A 13 -6.72 -7.29 7.35
CA LEU A 13 -7.35 -6.15 6.71
C LEU A 13 -6.90 -6.05 5.26
N MET A 14 -7.83 -5.70 4.39
CA MET A 14 -7.65 -5.59 2.94
C MET A 14 -8.31 -4.31 2.47
N ALA A 15 -7.51 -3.35 2.02
CA ALA A 15 -8.00 -2.10 1.46
C ALA A 15 -7.97 -2.19 -0.07
N PHE A 16 -9.05 -1.75 -0.70
CA PHE A 16 -9.23 -1.73 -2.14
C PHE A 16 -9.41 -0.29 -2.61
N GLY A 17 -9.02 -0.01 -3.85
CA GLY A 17 -9.35 1.23 -4.55
C GLY A 17 -10.80 1.23 -5.02
N ASP A 18 -11.05 1.84 -6.18
CA ASP A 18 -12.38 1.99 -6.80
C ASP A 18 -13.25 0.74 -6.64
N THR A 19 -14.35 0.90 -5.90
CA THR A 19 -15.21 -0.22 -5.48
C THR A 19 -16.66 0.07 -5.83
N ASN A 20 -17.19 -0.67 -6.80
CA ASN A 20 -18.62 -0.67 -7.13
C ASN A 20 -19.41 -1.55 -6.16
N GLY A 21 -20.67 -1.17 -5.90
CA GLY A 21 -21.64 -1.99 -5.18
C GLY A 21 -22.60 -2.63 -6.17
N TYR A 22 -23.89 -2.35 -6.02
CA TYR A 22 -24.91 -2.82 -6.95
C TYR A 22 -24.83 -2.08 -8.30
N CYS A 23 -24.38 -2.79 -9.34
CA CYS A 23 -24.19 -2.24 -10.69
C CYS A 23 -25.49 -1.94 -11.45
N GLY A 24 -26.65 -2.40 -10.96
CA GLY A 24 -27.95 -2.22 -11.61
C GLY A 24 -28.59 -0.83 -11.43
N ILE A 25 -27.91 0.10 -10.78
CA ILE A 25 -28.37 1.49 -10.60
C ILE A 25 -27.37 2.50 -11.15
N PRO A 26 -27.81 3.72 -11.52
CA PRO A 26 -26.91 4.80 -11.91
C PRO A 26 -25.81 5.03 -10.86
N GLY A 27 -24.58 5.27 -11.33
CA GLY A 27 -23.41 5.47 -10.47
C GLY A 27 -22.92 4.21 -9.72
N LYS A 28 -23.54 3.04 -9.90
CA LYS A 28 -23.07 1.72 -9.43
C LYS A 28 -22.70 1.63 -7.94
N GLN A 29 -23.22 2.56 -7.12
CA GLN A 29 -22.81 2.75 -5.72
C GLN A 29 -21.28 2.87 -5.54
N TRP A 30 -20.60 3.53 -6.48
CA TRP A 30 -19.15 3.62 -6.49
C TRP A 30 -18.59 4.40 -5.29
N ARG A 31 -17.40 3.99 -4.83
CA ARG A 31 -16.57 4.64 -3.80
C ARG A 31 -15.11 4.55 -4.25
N TYR A 32 -14.28 5.53 -3.90
CA TYR A 32 -12.84 5.52 -4.18
C TYR A 32 -12.10 4.36 -3.52
N ASN A 33 -12.59 3.90 -2.38
CA ASN A 33 -11.95 2.83 -1.63
C ASN A 33 -12.92 2.15 -0.67
N ALA A 34 -12.57 0.93 -0.28
CA ALA A 34 -13.28 0.15 0.73
C ALA A 34 -12.30 -0.70 1.54
N LEU A 35 -12.70 -1.09 2.75
CA LEU A 35 -11.95 -2.00 3.62
C LEU A 35 -12.75 -3.27 3.85
N PHE A 36 -12.08 -4.42 3.72
CA PHE A 36 -12.59 -5.70 4.17
C PHE A 36 -11.70 -6.31 5.25
N ARG A 37 -12.31 -7.12 6.11
CA ARG A 37 -11.67 -7.82 7.22
C ARG A 37 -11.98 -9.30 7.13
N SER A 38 -10.98 -10.12 7.33
CA SER A 38 -11.13 -11.58 7.36
C SER A 38 -10.47 -12.15 8.61
N GLN A 39 -11.09 -13.16 9.19
CA GLN A 39 -10.48 -14.04 10.21
C GLN A 39 -10.02 -15.36 9.59
N ASP A 40 -10.17 -15.52 8.27
CA ASP A 40 -9.89 -16.76 7.57
C ASP A 40 -8.37 -16.98 7.47
N GLY A 41 -7.88 -18.00 8.17
CA GLY A 41 -6.50 -18.46 8.07
C GLY A 41 -6.31 -19.55 7.02
N SER A 42 -7.38 -20.04 6.39
CA SER A 42 -7.36 -21.15 5.43
C SER A 42 -7.34 -20.63 3.99
N LEU A 43 -6.17 -20.16 3.56
CA LEU A 43 -5.99 -19.56 2.23
C LEU A 43 -5.94 -20.57 1.06
N SER A 44 -6.23 -21.86 1.30
CA SER A 44 -6.09 -22.91 0.28
C SER A 44 -7.23 -22.96 -0.74
N ARG A 45 -8.30 -22.17 -0.54
CA ARG A 45 -9.46 -22.13 -1.45
C ARG A 45 -9.91 -20.71 -1.77
N THR A 46 -10.23 -19.93 -0.75
CA THR A 46 -10.73 -18.57 -0.87
C THR A 46 -10.37 -17.77 0.39
N ILE A 47 -10.66 -16.47 0.38
CA ILE A 47 -10.64 -15.62 1.56
C ILE A 47 -12.09 -15.34 1.93
N ALA A 48 -12.58 -15.90 3.04
CA ALA A 48 -13.90 -15.58 3.53
C ALA A 48 -13.93 -14.19 4.18
N VAL A 49 -14.85 -13.32 3.75
CA VAL A 49 -15.16 -12.05 4.39
C VAL A 49 -16.57 -12.15 4.97
N PRO A 50 -16.76 -12.07 6.29
CA PRO A 50 -18.09 -12.11 6.89
C PRO A 50 -18.88 -10.84 6.55
N ASP A 51 -20.18 -10.85 6.83
CA ASP A 51 -21.01 -9.67 6.62
C ASP A 51 -20.51 -8.48 7.46
N GLY A 52 -20.63 -7.28 6.88
CA GLY A 52 -20.43 -6.03 7.59
C GLY A 52 -21.64 -5.71 8.47
N VAL A 53 -21.39 -5.34 9.73
CA VAL A 53 -22.42 -5.00 10.71
C VAL A 53 -22.15 -3.58 11.20
N VAL A 54 -23.18 -2.73 11.16
CA VAL A 54 -23.09 -1.32 11.55
C VAL A 54 -22.52 -1.21 12.96
N ALA A 55 -21.53 -0.34 13.13
CA ALA A 55 -20.83 -0.07 14.40
C ALA A 55 -20.09 -1.28 15.02
N ASN A 56 -19.96 -2.40 14.30
CA ASN A 56 -19.11 -3.52 14.72
C ASN A 56 -17.76 -3.46 14.00
N ARG A 57 -16.74 -2.97 14.71
CA ARG A 57 -15.37 -2.83 14.20
C ARG A 57 -14.68 -4.15 13.86
N TYR A 58 -15.21 -5.31 14.26
CA TYR A 58 -14.69 -6.64 13.92
C TYR A 58 -15.56 -7.38 12.90
N SER A 59 -16.61 -6.74 12.38
CA SER A 59 -17.37 -7.29 11.23
C SER A 59 -16.54 -7.17 9.94
N GLY A 60 -16.99 -7.82 8.86
CA GLY A 60 -16.17 -7.96 7.66
C GLY A 60 -15.90 -6.67 6.88
N SER A 61 -16.59 -5.57 7.19
CA SER A 61 -16.31 -4.26 6.58
C SER A 61 -16.91 -3.14 7.44
N PRO A 62 -16.30 -1.94 7.50
CA PRO A 62 -17.02 -0.74 7.93
C PRO A 62 -18.19 -0.50 6.98
N VAL A 63 -19.41 -0.38 7.50
CA VAL A 63 -20.62 -0.24 6.66
C VAL A 63 -21.47 0.97 7.04
N TRP A 64 -22.00 1.69 6.05
CA TRP A 64 -22.99 2.76 6.28
C TRP A 64 -24.33 2.17 6.75
N ARG A 65 -24.70 1.05 6.13
CA ARG A 65 -25.85 0.21 6.42
C ARG A 65 -25.55 -1.19 5.91
N GLN A 66 -26.34 -2.18 6.33
CA GLN A 66 -26.18 -3.55 5.86
C GLN A 66 -26.05 -3.63 4.33
N GLY A 67 -25.07 -4.37 3.86
CA GLY A 67 -24.79 -4.58 2.43
C GLY A 67 -24.03 -3.43 1.72
N ILE A 68 -23.70 -2.33 2.40
CA ILE A 68 -23.00 -1.18 1.78
C ILE A 68 -21.77 -0.76 2.62
N SER A 69 -20.58 -1.14 2.17
CA SER A 69 -19.30 -0.69 2.72
C SER A 69 -19.14 0.83 2.65
N LYS A 70 -18.50 1.40 3.68
CA LYS A 70 -18.08 2.80 3.73
C LYS A 70 -16.89 3.03 2.81
N GLN A 71 -16.79 4.24 2.28
CA GLN A 71 -15.51 4.77 1.85
C GLN A 71 -14.69 5.09 3.10
N ILE A 72 -13.52 4.47 3.25
CA ILE A 72 -12.73 4.57 4.48
C ILE A 72 -11.85 5.82 4.50
N ILE A 73 -11.30 6.21 3.36
CA ILE A 73 -10.55 7.47 3.18
C ILE A 73 -11.34 8.37 2.25
N ASN A 74 -11.84 9.48 2.80
CA ASN A 74 -12.53 10.51 2.04
C ASN A 74 -11.55 11.55 1.49
N SER A 75 -12.01 12.33 0.52
CA SER A 75 -11.32 13.57 0.14
C SER A 75 -11.12 14.43 1.38
N ILE A 76 -9.94 15.05 1.46
CA ILE A 76 -9.59 16.00 2.51
C ILE A 76 -9.66 17.45 2.02
N GLY A 77 -10.21 17.70 0.83
CA GLY A 77 -10.34 19.03 0.25
C GLY A 77 -9.00 19.73 -0.02
N ARG A 78 -7.94 18.96 -0.29
CA ARG A 78 -6.58 19.49 -0.55
C ARG A 78 -6.20 19.52 -2.03
N ALA A 79 -7.07 19.03 -2.90
CA ALA A 79 -6.95 19.14 -4.34
C ALA A 79 -8.28 19.67 -4.91
N PRO A 80 -8.25 20.50 -5.97
CA PRO A 80 -9.47 20.99 -6.61
C PRO A 80 -10.24 19.86 -7.30
N GLU A 81 -9.51 18.86 -7.81
CA GLU A 81 -10.05 17.70 -8.50
C GLU A 81 -9.35 16.43 -7.99
N GLU A 82 -10.12 15.40 -7.68
CA GLU A 82 -9.62 14.08 -7.28
C GLU A 82 -10.36 13.00 -8.09
N THR A 83 -9.65 12.32 -8.98
CA THR A 83 -10.20 11.23 -9.80
C THR A 83 -10.04 9.87 -9.14
N GLY A 84 -9.23 9.78 -8.07
CA GLY A 84 -9.01 8.56 -7.29
C GLY A 84 -8.46 8.85 -5.91
N ILE A 85 -8.85 8.06 -4.91
CA ILE A 85 -8.23 8.03 -3.57
C ILE A 85 -7.91 6.57 -3.25
N ILE A 86 -6.68 6.16 -3.56
CA ILE A 86 -6.31 4.75 -3.65
C ILE A 86 -5.34 4.37 -2.52
N PRO A 87 -5.72 3.47 -1.60
CA PRO A 87 -4.80 2.86 -0.66
C PRO A 87 -3.71 2.07 -1.40
N THR A 88 -2.46 2.24 -1.00
CA THR A 88 -1.29 1.58 -1.64
C THR A 88 -0.55 0.66 -0.66
N ALA A 89 -0.53 0.99 0.62
CA ALA A 89 0.07 0.16 1.67
C ALA A 89 -0.72 0.24 2.96
N GLY A 90 -0.69 -0.84 3.75
CA GLY A 90 -1.23 -0.84 5.11
C GLY A 90 -0.33 -1.57 6.10
N ILE A 91 -0.34 -1.14 7.35
CA ILE A 91 0.41 -1.75 8.45
C ILE A 91 -0.31 -1.52 9.78
N ALA A 92 -0.18 -2.46 10.71
CA ALA A 92 -0.52 -2.25 12.11
C ALA A 92 0.74 -2.03 12.96
N VAL A 93 0.67 -1.04 13.84
CA VAL A 93 1.62 -0.86 14.96
C VAL A 93 0.81 -0.85 16.25
N GLY A 94 1.02 -1.88 17.07
CA GLY A 94 0.05 -2.22 18.11
C GLY A 94 -1.32 -2.49 17.48
N ARG A 95 -2.36 -1.80 17.95
CA ARG A 95 -3.72 -1.88 17.40
C ARG A 95 -4.09 -0.73 16.46
N ASN A 96 -3.17 0.22 16.26
CA ASN A 96 -3.39 1.31 15.32
C ASN A 96 -3.07 0.85 13.90
N GLN A 97 -3.98 1.12 12.99
CA GLN A 97 -3.85 0.81 11.57
C GLN A 97 -3.38 2.06 10.85
N TYR A 98 -2.41 1.93 9.95
CA TYR A 98 -1.92 3.01 9.10
C TYR A 98 -2.09 2.62 7.64
N LEU A 99 -2.49 3.57 6.81
CA LEU A 99 -2.60 3.42 5.35
C LEU A 99 -1.81 4.51 4.65
N ASN A 100 -0.92 4.13 3.75
CA ASN A 100 -0.42 5.06 2.73
C ASN A 100 -1.43 5.06 1.58
N PHE A 101 -1.89 6.23 1.17
CA PHE A 101 -2.80 6.38 0.03
C PHE A 101 -2.32 7.48 -0.90
N MET A 102 -2.76 7.41 -2.15
CA MET A 102 -2.53 8.44 -3.16
C MET A 102 -3.85 9.11 -3.53
N SER A 103 -3.81 10.45 -3.66
CA SER A 103 -4.83 11.25 -4.34
C SER A 103 -4.42 11.38 -5.80
N ILE A 104 -5.26 10.89 -6.70
CA ILE A 104 -5.02 10.87 -8.14
C ILE A 104 -5.67 12.11 -8.75
N ARG A 105 -4.87 12.80 -9.56
CA ARG A 105 -5.32 13.94 -10.37
C ARG A 105 -5.88 13.41 -11.68
N ASN A 106 -5.08 12.67 -12.43
CA ASN A 106 -5.44 12.13 -13.74
C ASN A 106 -4.99 10.68 -13.89
N TRP A 107 -5.84 9.88 -14.50
CA TRP A 107 -5.42 8.62 -15.13
C TRP A 107 -4.84 8.96 -16.50
N ASP A 108 -3.56 8.69 -16.71
CA ASP A 108 -2.84 9.07 -17.93
C ASP A 108 -2.92 7.90 -18.93
N SER A 109 -1.78 7.36 -19.39
CA SER A 109 -1.75 6.13 -20.21
C SER A 109 -1.87 4.87 -19.33
N PRO A 110 -2.20 3.69 -19.90
CA PRO A 110 -2.24 2.45 -19.14
C PRO A 110 -0.96 2.19 -18.34
N GLY A 111 -1.08 2.10 -17.02
CA GLY A 111 0.06 1.94 -16.10
C GLY A 111 0.74 3.24 -15.66
N ALA A 112 0.24 4.40 -16.10
CA ALA A 112 0.67 5.73 -15.70
C ALA A 112 -0.51 6.57 -15.20
N TRP A 113 -0.24 7.43 -14.23
CA TRP A 113 -1.21 8.37 -13.68
C TRP A 113 -0.46 9.48 -12.98
N SER A 114 -1.09 10.64 -12.85
CA SER A 114 -0.56 11.79 -12.12
C SER A 114 -1.26 11.92 -10.78
N THR A 115 -0.50 12.10 -9.70
CA THR A 115 -1.08 12.33 -8.36
C THR A 115 -1.16 13.82 -8.02
N ASN A 116 -2.10 14.18 -7.16
CA ASN A 116 -2.07 15.45 -6.43
C ASN A 116 -1.07 15.35 -5.26
N PHE A 117 -1.12 14.24 -4.52
CA PHE A 117 -0.24 13.94 -3.39
C PHE A 117 -0.36 12.46 -2.98
N SER A 118 0.56 12.00 -2.13
CA SER A 118 0.33 10.85 -1.24
C SER A 118 0.26 11.29 0.21
N ALA A 119 -0.36 10.50 1.08
CA ALA A 119 -0.44 10.80 2.51
C ALA A 119 -0.66 9.54 3.35
N ILE A 120 -0.57 9.69 4.67
CA ILE A 120 -0.82 8.63 5.63
C ILE A 120 -2.12 8.91 6.39
N ALA A 121 -3.01 7.92 6.39
CA ALA A 121 -4.19 7.88 7.25
C ALA A 121 -3.98 6.89 8.40
N MET A 122 -4.66 7.11 9.53
CA MET A 122 -4.63 6.22 10.69
C MET A 122 -6.04 5.90 11.17
N SER A 123 -6.22 4.68 11.66
CA SER A 123 -7.41 4.23 12.36
C SER A 123 -7.04 3.56 13.69
N PRO A 124 -7.57 4.06 14.83
CA PRO A 124 -7.33 3.46 16.15
C PRO A 124 -8.34 2.34 16.48
N ASP A 125 -9.33 2.10 15.62
CA ASP A 125 -10.50 1.28 15.91
C ASP A 125 -10.68 0.16 14.88
N ASN A 126 -9.57 -0.53 14.57
CA ASN A 126 -9.55 -1.68 13.65
C ASN A 126 -10.05 -1.33 12.24
N GLY A 127 -9.77 -0.11 11.76
CA GLY A 127 -10.14 0.34 10.42
C GLY A 127 -11.58 0.82 10.27
N GLU A 128 -12.30 1.08 11.37
CA GLU A 128 -13.71 1.50 11.32
C GLU A 128 -13.86 2.98 10.97
N ASN A 129 -12.99 3.83 11.52
CA ASN A 129 -12.91 5.26 11.24
C ASN A 129 -11.45 5.66 10.99
N TRP A 130 -11.24 6.56 10.03
CA TRP A 130 -9.90 6.98 9.60
C TRP A 130 -9.76 8.50 9.61
N GLY A 131 -8.58 8.96 10.04
CA GLY A 131 -8.16 10.35 9.93
C GLY A 131 -6.86 10.47 9.12
N VAL A 132 -6.78 11.49 8.27
CA VAL A 132 -5.56 11.81 7.52
C VAL A 132 -4.74 12.84 8.30
N TYR A 133 -3.44 12.61 8.44
CA TYR A 133 -2.54 13.55 9.08
C TYR A 133 -2.04 14.59 8.07
N PRO A 134 -2.35 15.89 8.23
CA PRO A 134 -1.97 16.91 7.25
C PRO A 134 -0.46 17.02 7.05
N GLY A 135 0.34 16.79 8.10
CA GLY A 135 1.81 16.78 8.03
C GLY A 135 2.40 15.60 7.25
N THR A 136 1.57 14.68 6.76
CA THR A 136 1.99 13.54 5.94
C THR A 136 1.73 13.70 4.46
N ILE A 137 1.16 14.83 4.04
CA ILE A 137 0.89 15.13 2.64
C ILE A 137 2.22 15.34 1.90
N ARG A 138 2.45 14.53 0.87
CA ARG A 138 3.59 14.55 -0.03
C ARG A 138 3.15 14.91 -1.44
N THR A 139 3.26 16.18 -1.81
CA THR A 139 3.08 16.59 -3.21
C THR A 139 4.19 15.99 -4.09
N PRO A 140 3.96 15.72 -5.38
CA PRO A 140 4.95 15.09 -6.25
C PRO A 140 6.05 16.09 -6.68
N GLY A 141 6.91 16.47 -5.74
CA GLY A 141 8.06 17.35 -5.96
C GLY A 141 9.00 17.40 -4.76
N GLY A 142 10.25 17.81 -4.99
CA GLY A 142 11.26 17.91 -3.92
C GLY A 142 11.67 16.56 -3.33
N GLY A 143 11.64 15.49 -4.13
CA GLY A 143 11.92 14.11 -3.74
C GLY A 143 10.71 13.33 -3.27
N ASN A 144 9.61 14.00 -2.92
CA ASN A 144 8.37 13.34 -2.52
C ASN A 144 7.70 12.58 -3.66
N GLU A 145 7.99 12.94 -4.91
CA GLU A 145 7.62 12.18 -6.10
C GLU A 145 8.10 10.73 -6.04
N ASN A 146 9.15 10.41 -5.29
CA ASN A 146 9.64 9.03 -5.10
C ASN A 146 8.81 8.20 -4.11
N PHE A 147 7.82 8.80 -3.43
CA PHE A 147 7.02 8.18 -2.37
C PHE A 147 5.52 8.38 -2.58
N GLN A 148 5.06 8.35 -3.83
CA GLN A 148 3.65 8.52 -4.17
C GLN A 148 2.86 7.23 -3.92
N MET A 149 3.43 6.07 -4.24
CA MET A 149 2.94 4.78 -3.76
C MET A 149 3.86 4.27 -2.66
N GLY A 150 3.32 3.39 -1.81
CA GLY A 150 4.07 2.84 -0.68
C GLY A 150 4.03 1.33 -0.60
N ALA A 151 4.97 0.77 0.14
CA ALA A 151 4.87 -0.57 0.74
C ALA A 151 5.52 -0.54 2.13
N PHE A 152 4.75 -0.76 3.18
CA PHE A 152 5.29 -0.82 4.53
C PHE A 152 5.98 -2.16 4.78
N LEU A 153 7.02 -2.13 5.61
CA LEU A 153 7.79 -3.29 6.03
C LEU A 153 8.01 -3.22 7.55
N LYS A 154 7.54 -4.27 8.24
CA LYS A 154 7.86 -4.50 9.67
C LYS A 154 9.34 -4.89 9.82
N PRO A 155 9.99 -4.52 10.94
CA PRO A 155 11.38 -4.84 11.19
C PRO A 155 11.64 -6.35 11.26
N GLY A 156 12.86 -6.75 10.91
CA GLY A 156 13.42 -8.04 11.32
C GLY A 156 13.83 -8.05 12.80
N PRO A 157 14.31 -9.19 13.33
CA PRO A 157 14.73 -9.31 14.72
C PRO A 157 15.78 -8.27 15.14
N GLY A 158 15.51 -7.55 16.23
CA GLY A 158 16.44 -6.56 16.80
C GLY A 158 16.43 -5.19 16.13
N ASP A 159 15.68 -5.00 15.04
CA ASP A 159 15.57 -3.72 14.36
C ASP A 159 14.41 -2.89 14.96
N PRO A 160 14.65 -1.64 15.42
CA PRO A 160 13.62 -0.82 16.05
C PRO A 160 12.77 -0.02 15.06
N TYR A 161 13.04 -0.07 13.75
CA TYR A 161 12.40 0.80 12.76
C TYR A 161 11.28 0.11 11.98
N ILE A 162 10.31 0.91 11.56
CA ILE A 162 9.38 0.56 10.47
C ILE A 162 9.93 1.18 9.19
N TYR A 163 9.86 0.43 8.10
CA TYR A 163 10.31 0.86 6.80
C TYR A 163 9.13 1.11 5.88
N THR A 164 9.29 2.06 4.95
CA THR A 164 8.39 2.24 3.82
C THR A 164 9.23 2.28 2.55
N PHE A 165 8.94 1.36 1.64
CA PHE A 165 9.33 1.55 0.25
C PHE A 165 8.43 2.62 -0.36
N GLY A 166 9.03 3.47 -1.19
CA GLY A 166 8.34 4.42 -2.03
C GLY A 166 8.60 4.13 -3.49
N THR A 167 7.59 4.35 -4.33
CA THR A 167 7.77 4.47 -5.77
C THR A 167 7.14 5.75 -6.29
N PRO A 168 7.58 6.24 -7.46
CA PRO A 168 6.84 7.20 -8.26
C PRO A 168 5.41 6.77 -8.57
N ASN A 169 4.60 7.74 -8.99
CA ASN A 169 3.30 7.49 -9.60
C ASN A 169 3.47 6.65 -10.87
N GLY A 170 2.53 5.73 -11.11
CA GLY A 170 2.63 4.76 -12.19
C GLY A 170 3.41 3.50 -11.81
N ARG A 171 3.66 2.66 -12.82
CA ARG A 171 4.28 1.33 -12.68
C ARG A 171 5.73 1.26 -13.20
N GLY A 172 6.27 2.41 -13.62
CA GLY A 172 7.57 2.49 -14.32
C GLY A 172 8.77 2.82 -13.45
N GLY A 173 8.55 3.29 -12.22
CA GLY A 173 9.61 3.85 -11.37
C GLY A 173 10.48 2.82 -10.66
N SER A 174 11.57 3.31 -10.06
CA SER A 174 12.40 2.54 -9.12
C SER A 174 11.81 2.56 -7.71
N ALA A 175 12.26 1.64 -6.85
CA ALA A 175 11.94 1.66 -5.43
C ALA A 175 13.02 2.40 -4.62
N TYR A 176 12.54 3.25 -3.72
CA TYR A 176 13.31 3.98 -2.72
C TYR A 176 12.88 3.51 -1.34
N ILE A 177 13.68 3.75 -0.29
CA ILE A 177 13.31 3.35 1.06
C ILE A 177 13.51 4.49 2.06
N ALA A 178 12.55 4.62 2.96
CA ALA A 178 12.64 5.46 4.15
C ALA A 178 12.34 4.62 5.40
N ARG A 179 12.79 5.08 6.56
CA ARG A 179 12.51 4.46 7.86
C ARG A 179 12.06 5.47 8.89
N VAL A 180 11.33 4.99 9.89
CA VAL A 180 10.84 5.80 11.00
C VAL A 180 10.67 4.93 12.24
N SER A 181 10.82 5.51 13.42
CA SER A 181 10.43 4.81 14.65
C SER A 181 8.92 4.56 14.65
N PRO A 182 8.43 3.39 15.14
CA PRO A 182 7.00 3.03 15.13
C PRO A 182 6.08 4.10 15.75
N ALA A 183 6.58 4.87 16.72
CA ALA A 183 5.81 5.93 17.39
C ALA A 183 5.53 7.15 16.48
N PHE A 184 6.27 7.30 15.38
CA PHE A 184 6.27 8.50 14.54
C PHE A 184 5.86 8.25 13.08
N ILE A 185 5.18 7.13 12.78
CA ILE A 185 4.63 6.88 11.44
C ILE A 185 3.84 8.08 10.87
N PRO A 186 2.97 8.77 11.63
CA PRO A 186 2.24 9.92 11.08
C PRO A 186 3.02 11.26 11.14
N ASP A 187 4.35 11.25 11.29
CA ASP A 187 5.20 12.45 11.34
C ASP A 187 6.40 12.33 10.38
N LEU A 188 6.28 12.93 9.19
CA LEU A 188 7.32 12.88 8.16
C LEU A 188 8.63 13.57 8.55
N THR A 189 8.60 14.49 9.53
CA THR A 189 9.82 15.15 10.00
C THR A 189 10.77 14.20 10.73
N LYS A 190 10.27 13.01 11.13
CA LYS A 190 11.04 11.96 11.80
C LYS A 190 11.53 10.86 10.86
N TYR A 191 11.20 10.95 9.57
CA TYR A 191 11.62 9.95 8.61
C TYR A 191 13.08 10.18 8.22
N GLU A 192 13.81 9.08 8.04
CA GLU A 192 15.12 9.08 7.44
C GLU A 192 15.06 8.36 6.09
N TYR A 193 15.73 8.91 5.10
CA TYR A 193 15.67 8.48 3.71
C TYR A 193 17.02 7.88 3.30
N PHE A 194 17.02 6.70 2.69
CA PHE A 194 18.27 6.02 2.40
C PHE A 194 18.90 6.50 1.09
N ASN A 195 20.15 6.92 1.19
CA ASN A 195 20.99 7.20 0.04
C ASN A 195 21.98 6.02 -0.14
N ALA A 196 21.81 5.28 -1.22
CA ALA A 196 22.63 4.10 -1.54
C ALA A 196 24.03 4.47 -2.02
N ASP A 197 24.24 5.67 -2.57
CA ASP A 197 25.53 6.10 -3.13
C ASP A 197 26.57 6.34 -2.02
N ASN A 198 26.12 6.82 -0.86
CA ASN A 198 26.95 7.04 0.33
C ASN A 198 26.65 6.04 1.46
N ASN A 199 25.72 5.11 1.27
CA ASN A 199 25.28 4.12 2.24
C ASN A 199 24.84 4.74 3.59
N ALA A 200 24.05 5.81 3.54
CA ALA A 200 23.63 6.56 4.72
C ALA A 200 22.12 6.84 4.77
N TRP A 201 21.59 6.95 5.98
CA TRP A 201 20.24 7.42 6.25
C TRP A 201 20.27 8.94 6.45
N VAL A 202 19.50 9.67 5.65
CA VAL A 202 19.44 11.13 5.66
C VAL A 202 18.13 11.60 6.32
N PRO A 203 18.18 12.30 7.46
CA PRO A 203 16.97 12.77 8.15
C PRO A 203 16.19 13.81 7.34
N GLY A 204 14.86 13.64 7.26
CA GLY A 204 13.92 14.66 6.80
C GLY A 204 14.04 15.10 5.34
N ASN A 205 14.85 14.42 4.52
CA ASN A 205 15.11 14.83 3.14
C ASN A 205 14.78 13.73 2.12
N PRO A 206 13.54 13.69 1.57
CA PRO A 206 13.16 12.71 0.56
C PRO A 206 13.96 12.85 -0.75
N ALA A 207 14.47 14.03 -1.09
CA ALA A 207 15.29 14.23 -2.29
C ALA A 207 16.67 13.58 -2.20
N ALA A 208 17.12 13.23 -0.99
CA ALA A 208 18.39 12.52 -0.81
C ALA A 208 18.29 11.02 -1.10
N ALA A 209 17.07 10.47 -1.20
CA ALA A 209 16.87 9.04 -1.42
C ALA A 209 17.36 8.64 -2.83
N THR A 210 18.12 7.57 -2.92
CA THR A 210 18.51 6.98 -4.22
C THR A 210 17.95 5.56 -4.37
N PRO A 211 17.78 5.05 -5.60
CA PRO A 211 17.14 3.75 -5.82
C PRO A 211 17.83 2.60 -5.09
N VAL A 212 17.05 1.81 -4.33
CA VAL A 212 17.52 0.54 -3.73
C VAL A 212 17.17 -0.67 -4.58
N ILE A 213 16.11 -0.57 -5.38
CA ILE A 213 15.74 -1.55 -6.42
C ILE A 213 15.48 -0.77 -7.71
N PRO A 214 16.27 -1.00 -8.77
CA PRO A 214 16.04 -0.37 -10.06
C PRO A 214 14.68 -0.76 -10.64
N GLY A 215 13.99 0.23 -11.22
CA GLY A 215 12.72 0.02 -11.91
C GLY A 215 12.83 -0.82 -13.18
N PRO A 216 11.68 -1.22 -13.77
CA PRO A 216 10.32 -0.91 -13.30
C PRO A 216 9.90 -1.75 -12.08
N VAL A 217 9.35 -1.07 -11.06
CA VAL A 217 8.75 -1.66 -9.87
C VAL A 217 7.27 -1.23 -9.78
N SER A 218 6.36 -2.21 -9.84
CA SER A 218 4.91 -2.01 -9.71
C SER A 218 4.36 -2.72 -8.48
N GLU A 219 3.45 -2.08 -7.73
CA GLU A 219 2.60 -2.72 -6.71
C GLU A 219 3.37 -3.63 -5.74
N MET A 220 4.40 -3.05 -5.11
CA MET A 220 5.31 -3.77 -4.22
C MET A 220 4.64 -4.22 -2.92
N SER A 221 5.05 -5.39 -2.44
CA SER A 221 4.88 -5.83 -1.05
C SER A 221 6.23 -6.21 -0.46
N ALA A 222 6.39 -6.02 0.85
CA ALA A 222 7.63 -6.26 1.56
C ALA A 222 7.36 -6.93 2.91
N GLN A 223 8.18 -7.89 3.29
CA GLN A 223 8.12 -8.55 4.60
C GLN A 223 9.48 -9.10 5.02
N TYR A 224 9.70 -9.26 6.33
CA TYR A 224 10.77 -10.11 6.82
C TYR A 224 10.30 -11.57 6.84
N ASN A 225 11.07 -12.47 6.24
CA ASN A 225 10.79 -13.90 6.25
C ASN A 225 11.63 -14.59 7.32
N THR A 226 10.97 -15.14 8.34
CA THR A 226 11.63 -15.79 9.48
C THR A 226 12.29 -17.13 9.15
N TYR A 227 11.82 -17.84 8.11
CA TYR A 227 12.42 -19.09 7.66
C TYR A 227 13.73 -18.84 6.91
N LEU A 228 13.71 -17.94 5.93
CA LEU A 228 14.89 -17.55 5.16
C LEU A 228 15.86 -16.67 5.96
N LYS A 229 15.38 -16.04 7.03
CA LYS A 229 16.10 -15.00 7.79
C LYS A 229 16.55 -13.85 6.88
N GLN A 230 15.70 -13.49 5.93
CA GLN A 230 15.95 -12.45 4.93
C GLN A 230 14.72 -11.56 4.81
N TYR A 231 14.94 -10.32 4.40
CA TYR A 231 13.89 -9.47 3.86
C TYR A 231 13.49 -9.97 2.48
N LEU A 232 12.21 -9.88 2.16
CA LEU A 232 11.62 -10.36 0.93
C LEU A 232 10.71 -9.29 0.36
N VAL A 233 10.83 -9.04 -0.94
CA VAL A 233 9.89 -8.19 -1.70
C VAL A 233 9.27 -8.98 -2.84
N LEU A 234 8.01 -8.66 -3.15
CA LEU A 234 7.32 -9.09 -4.36
C LEU A 234 6.79 -7.86 -5.08
N TYR A 235 6.96 -7.78 -6.40
CA TYR A 235 6.47 -6.67 -7.21
C TYR A 235 6.35 -7.07 -8.69
N GLY A 236 5.54 -6.34 -9.45
CA GLY A 236 5.44 -6.49 -10.90
C GLY A 236 6.55 -5.75 -11.64
N ASN A 237 7.18 -6.38 -12.64
CA ASN A 237 8.20 -5.75 -13.47
C ASN A 237 7.62 -5.23 -14.81
N GLY A 238 8.45 -4.58 -15.64
CA GLY A 238 8.04 -4.08 -16.96
C GLY A 238 7.74 -5.17 -18.01
N ALA A 239 7.97 -6.45 -17.69
CA ALA A 239 7.63 -7.59 -18.55
C ALA A 239 6.31 -8.27 -18.12
N ASN A 240 5.56 -7.69 -17.18
CA ASN A 240 4.37 -8.27 -16.56
C ASN A 240 4.63 -9.56 -15.75
N ASP A 241 5.87 -9.78 -15.32
CA ASP A 241 6.19 -10.85 -14.37
C ASP A 241 5.99 -10.37 -12.93
N VAL A 242 5.61 -11.28 -12.04
CA VAL A 242 5.78 -11.09 -10.58
C VAL A 242 7.17 -11.58 -10.17
N VAL A 243 7.99 -10.65 -9.68
CA VAL A 243 9.38 -10.91 -9.28
C VAL A 243 9.49 -10.95 -7.75
N MET A 244 10.22 -11.95 -7.25
CA MET A 244 10.67 -12.02 -5.87
C MET A 244 12.14 -11.63 -5.76
N ARG A 245 12.50 -10.85 -4.72
CA ARG A 245 13.89 -10.63 -4.32
C ARG A 245 14.05 -10.78 -2.82
N THR A 246 15.25 -11.18 -2.39
CA THR A 246 15.65 -11.24 -0.99
C THR A 246 16.81 -10.29 -0.70
N ALA A 247 16.95 -9.88 0.56
CA ALA A 247 18.06 -9.07 1.04
C ALA A 247 18.38 -9.33 2.52
N PRO A 248 19.65 -9.13 2.94
CA PRO A 248 20.03 -9.25 4.34
C PRO A 248 19.61 -8.03 5.18
N ALA A 249 19.38 -6.88 4.56
CA ALA A 249 18.89 -5.66 5.21
C ALA A 249 17.75 -5.00 4.39
N PRO A 250 16.89 -4.17 5.01
CA PRO A 250 15.77 -3.52 4.33
C PRO A 250 16.18 -2.68 3.11
N GLN A 251 17.31 -2.00 3.19
CA GLN A 251 17.87 -1.19 2.11
C GLN A 251 18.65 -2.01 1.07
N GLY A 252 18.78 -3.33 1.25
CA GLY A 252 19.57 -4.20 0.39
C GLY A 252 20.93 -4.60 0.98
N PRO A 253 21.88 -5.08 0.15
CA PRO A 253 21.75 -5.23 -1.29
C PRO A 253 20.66 -6.26 -1.64
N TRP A 254 19.79 -5.90 -2.58
CA TRP A 254 18.74 -6.78 -3.06
C TRP A 254 19.29 -7.75 -4.10
N GLY A 255 18.91 -9.03 -3.98
CA GLY A 255 19.29 -10.10 -4.92
C GLY A 255 18.96 -9.75 -6.38
N ARG A 256 19.64 -10.41 -7.31
CA ARG A 256 19.46 -10.11 -8.74
C ARG A 256 18.04 -10.44 -9.16
N ALA A 257 17.52 -9.69 -10.13
CA ALA A 257 16.25 -10.02 -10.76
C ALA A 257 16.25 -11.40 -11.42
N ALA A 258 17.41 -12.06 -11.62
CA ALA A 258 17.54 -13.38 -12.24
C ALA A 258 17.48 -14.54 -11.23
N ASP A 259 17.61 -14.27 -9.92
CA ASP A 259 17.45 -15.27 -8.85
C ASP A 259 15.95 -15.47 -8.54
N ARG A 260 15.16 -15.63 -9.61
CA ARG A 260 13.70 -15.55 -9.67
C ARG A 260 13.05 -16.78 -9.05
N ALA A 261 11.98 -16.56 -8.29
CA ALA A 261 10.76 -17.31 -8.53
C ALA A 261 9.85 -16.40 -9.34
N VAL A 262 9.61 -16.69 -10.62
CA VAL A 262 8.47 -16.09 -11.34
C VAL A 262 7.25 -16.79 -10.77
N ILE A 263 6.49 -16.08 -9.94
CA ILE A 263 5.36 -16.68 -9.22
C ILE A 263 4.14 -16.82 -10.16
N ALA A 264 4.05 -15.95 -11.16
CA ALA A 264 3.10 -16.04 -12.26
C ALA A 264 3.71 -15.41 -13.52
N ASP A 265 3.56 -16.09 -14.65
CA ASP A 265 3.91 -15.61 -15.99
C ASP A 265 2.60 -15.38 -16.76
N SER A 266 2.46 -14.21 -17.38
CA SER A 266 1.32 -13.89 -18.24
C SER A 266 1.26 -14.75 -19.52
N GLY A 267 2.33 -15.50 -19.83
CA GLY A 267 2.44 -16.42 -20.96
C GLY A 267 1.69 -17.75 -20.85
N ARG A 268 1.05 -18.07 -19.70
CA ARG A 268 0.09 -19.19 -19.60
C ARG A 268 -1.27 -18.65 -19.19
N HIS A 269 -2.24 -18.83 -20.09
CA HIS A 269 -3.62 -18.34 -20.02
C HIS A 269 -4.21 -18.32 -18.60
N LEU A 270 -4.09 -17.19 -17.91
CA LEU A 270 -5.01 -16.79 -16.87
C LEU A 270 -6.11 -16.00 -17.58
N CYS A 271 -7.35 -16.50 -17.51
CA CYS A 271 -8.52 -15.83 -18.07
C CYS A 271 -8.54 -14.36 -17.63
N PRO A 272 -8.68 -13.40 -18.55
CA PRO A 272 -8.76 -11.99 -18.20
C PRO A 272 -10.01 -11.74 -17.35
N VAL A 273 -9.82 -11.14 -16.17
CA VAL A 273 -10.90 -10.42 -15.48
C VAL A 273 -11.11 -9.14 -16.30
N PRO A 274 -12.31 -8.88 -16.85
CA PRO A 274 -12.51 -7.74 -17.72
C PRO A 274 -12.37 -6.44 -16.90
N THR A 275 -11.28 -5.73 -17.13
CA THR A 275 -11.19 -4.29 -16.89
C THR A 275 -12.11 -3.63 -17.91
N SER A 276 -13.33 -3.31 -17.51
CA SER A 276 -14.18 -2.42 -18.29
C SER A 276 -13.57 -1.01 -18.21
N VAL A 277 -12.71 -0.69 -19.17
CA VAL A 277 -12.57 0.67 -19.68
C VAL A 277 -13.95 1.03 -20.22
N VAL A 278 -14.63 1.96 -19.57
CA VAL A 278 -15.81 2.59 -20.16
C VAL A 278 -15.28 3.88 -20.77
N ASP A 279 -14.99 3.80 -22.07
CA ASP A 279 -14.96 4.98 -22.92
C ASP A 279 -16.34 5.66 -22.82
N GLY A 280 -16.31 6.93 -22.47
CA GLY A 280 -17.42 7.88 -22.60
C GLY A 280 -16.86 9.16 -23.18
#